data_AF-A0A845YQ03-F1
#
_entry.id   AF-A0A845YQ03-F1
#
_cell.length_a   1.000
_cell.length_b   1.000
_cell.length_c   1.000
_cell.angle_alpha   90.00
_cell.angle_beta   90.00
_cell.angle_gamma   90.00
#
_symmetry.space_group_name_H-M   'P 1'
#
loop_
_entity.id
_entity.type
_entity.pdbx_description
1 polymer ?
#
loop_
_entity_poly.entity_id
_entity_poly.type
_entity_poly.pdbx_seq_one_letter_code
_entity_poly.pdbx_strand_id
1 'polypeptide(L)'
;MTGDLRAAYELAFGRTISDSQWWRVRGILGKHQLEINQVNLQLLAKLRLLLPGSAVAVSGLLTAYQEAEKLTQNTNTFIVGSELVEILRRVGVCPHRTTLSRWFNQVANGYKRNRQYSVEHVKSLLILAFLYKAKMLQKTRSKIEERNK
;
A
#
# COMPACT_ATOMS: atom_id res chain seq x y z
N MET A 1 20.72 -23.71 0.20
CA MET A 1 19.36 -24.13 0.57
C MET A 1 18.37 -23.20 -0.11
N THR A 2 17.83 -23.60 -1.25
CA THR A 2 16.69 -22.91 -1.88
C THR A 2 15.44 -23.26 -1.08
N GLY A 3 15.26 -22.58 0.06
CA GLY A 3 14.02 -22.67 0.82
C GLY A 3 12.86 -22.30 -0.09
N ASP A 4 11.77 -23.07 -0.05
CA ASP A 4 10.63 -22.88 -0.95
C ASP A 4 10.10 -21.44 -0.83
N LEU A 5 10.37 -20.64 -1.86
CA LEU A 5 10.01 -19.23 -1.92
C LEU A 5 8.50 -19.03 -1.80
N ARG A 6 7.70 -20.01 -2.27
CA ARG A 6 6.25 -20.00 -2.08
C ARG A 6 5.90 -20.17 -0.61
N ALA A 7 6.50 -21.14 0.07
CA ALA A 7 6.28 -21.37 1.49
C ALA A 7 6.65 -20.13 2.32
N ALA A 8 7.75 -19.44 1.99
CA ALA A 8 8.12 -18.20 2.66
C ALA A 8 7.07 -17.08 2.51
N TYR A 9 6.47 -16.98 1.32
CA TYR A 9 5.37 -16.04 1.06
C TYR A 9 4.09 -16.42 1.82
N GLU A 10 3.68 -17.69 1.75
CA GLU A 10 2.46 -18.20 2.40
C GLU A 10 2.54 -18.07 3.93
N LEU A 11 3.71 -18.33 4.51
CA LEU A 11 3.99 -18.14 5.93
C LEU A 11 3.81 -16.69 6.35
N ALA A 12 4.40 -15.75 5.61
CA ALA A 12 4.28 -14.32 5.90
C ALA A 12 2.87 -13.77 5.63
N PHE A 13 2.13 -14.40 4.71
CA PHE A 13 0.76 -14.02 4.35
C PHE A 13 -0.29 -14.64 5.27
N GLY A 14 0.07 -15.69 6.02
CA GLY A 14 -0.80 -16.39 6.97
C GLY A 14 -1.83 -17.32 6.31
N ARG A 15 -1.69 -17.64 5.03
CA ARG A 15 -2.53 -18.62 4.33
C ARG A 15 -1.85 -19.18 3.08
N THR A 16 -2.26 -20.39 2.71
CA THR A 16 -1.86 -21.01 1.45
C THR A 16 -2.47 -20.27 0.26
N ILE A 17 -1.79 -20.34 -0.89
CA ILE A 17 -2.26 -19.74 -2.14
C ILE A 17 -2.32 -20.79 -3.25
N SER A 18 -3.16 -20.56 -4.25
CA SER A 18 -3.21 -21.37 -5.48
C SER A 18 -2.06 -21.05 -6.44
N ASP A 19 -1.79 -21.93 -7.40
CA ASP A 19 -0.74 -21.73 -8.40
C ASP A 19 -0.97 -20.47 -9.26
N SER A 20 -2.24 -20.17 -9.57
CA SER A 20 -2.63 -18.94 -10.25
C SER A 20 -2.30 -17.69 -9.44
N GLN A 21 -2.49 -17.74 -8.11
CA GLN A 21 -2.10 -16.65 -7.23
C GLN A 21 -0.58 -16.52 -7.14
N TRP A 22 0.14 -17.66 -7.09
CA TRP A 22 1.60 -17.69 -7.08
C TRP A 22 2.20 -17.10 -8.36
N TRP A 23 1.65 -17.44 -9.52
CA TRP A 23 2.06 -16.84 -10.79
C TRP A 23 1.87 -15.31 -10.79
N ARG A 24 0.75 -14.81 -10.28
CA ARG A 24 0.52 -13.36 -10.12
C ARG A 24 1.53 -12.72 -9.18
N VAL A 25 1.81 -13.32 -8.02
CA VAL A 25 2.79 -12.84 -7.03
C VAL A 25 4.16 -12.64 -7.69
N ARG A 26 4.65 -13.64 -8.43
CA ARG A 26 5.91 -13.54 -9.16
C ARG A 26 5.86 -12.47 -10.26
N GLY A 27 4.75 -12.41 -11.01
CA GLY A 27 4.55 -11.40 -12.05
C GLY A 27 4.57 -9.96 -11.52
N ILE A 28 4.08 -9.73 -10.30
CA ILE A 28 4.15 -8.43 -9.64
C ILE A 28 5.60 -8.05 -9.33
N LEU A 29 6.38 -8.94 -8.72
CA LEU A 29 7.80 -8.65 -8.45
C LEU A 29 8.56 -8.38 -9.75
N GLY A 30 8.36 -9.21 -10.77
CA GLY A 30 8.99 -9.03 -12.09
C GLY A 30 8.62 -7.71 -12.75
N LYS A 31 7.34 -7.30 -12.70
CA LYS A 31 6.89 -6.01 -13.25
C LYS A 31 7.61 -4.82 -12.61
N HIS A 32 7.94 -4.93 -11.33
CA HIS A 32 8.63 -3.89 -10.57
C HIS A 32 10.15 -4.08 -10.51
N GLN A 33 10.70 -4.98 -11.34
CA GLN A 33 12.14 -5.26 -11.42
C GLN A 33 12.73 -5.68 -10.05
N LEU A 34 11.91 -6.31 -9.20
CA LEU A 34 12.34 -6.87 -7.93
C LEU A 34 12.71 -8.34 -8.12
N GLU A 35 13.86 -8.73 -7.57
CA GLU A 35 14.27 -10.12 -7.54
C GLU A 35 13.27 -10.97 -6.74
N ILE A 36 13.01 -12.18 -7.22
CA ILE A 36 12.17 -13.15 -6.53
C ILE A 36 13.02 -13.83 -5.45
N ASN A 37 13.17 -13.15 -4.31
CA ASN A 37 13.85 -13.66 -3.13
C ASN A 37 12.93 -13.63 -1.91
N GLN A 38 13.35 -14.30 -0.84
CA GLN A 38 12.57 -14.41 0.39
C GLN A 38 12.19 -13.05 0.98
N VAL A 39 13.10 -12.09 0.98
CA VAL A 39 12.90 -10.74 1.56
C VAL A 39 11.78 -10.01 0.83
N ASN A 40 11.85 -9.95 -0.51
CA ASN A 40 10.86 -9.26 -1.34
C ASN A 40 9.48 -9.93 -1.29
N LEU A 41 9.44 -11.26 -1.17
CA LEU A 41 8.20 -12.00 -1.01
C LEU A 41 7.55 -11.75 0.34
N GLN A 42 8.33 -11.75 1.43
CA GLN A 42 7.84 -11.41 2.77
C GLN A 42 7.35 -9.95 2.84
N LEU A 43 8.07 -9.03 2.21
CA LEU A 43 7.63 -7.63 2.08
C LEU A 43 6.28 -7.55 1.36
N LEU A 44 6.16 -8.20 0.20
CA LEU A 44 4.90 -8.19 -0.57
C LEU A 44 3.75 -8.83 0.20
N ALA A 45 4.00 -9.90 0.96
CA ALA A 45 2.99 -10.54 1.82
C ALA A 45 2.49 -9.57 2.91
N LYS A 46 3.41 -8.93 3.64
CA LYS A 46 3.09 -7.91 4.66
C LYS A 46 2.30 -6.75 4.06
N LEU A 47 2.74 -6.23 2.91
CA LEU A 47 2.04 -5.15 2.22
C LEU A 47 0.61 -5.54 1.83
N ARG A 48 0.37 -6.81 1.47
CA ARG A 48 -0.99 -7.28 1.16
C ARG A 48 -1.88 -7.44 2.38
N LEU A 49 -1.31 -7.78 3.54
CA LEU A 49 -2.07 -7.86 4.79
C LEU A 49 -2.54 -6.49 5.27
N LEU A 50 -1.79 -5.43 4.95
CA LEU A 50 -2.17 -4.05 5.27
C LEU A 50 -3.38 -3.55 4.45
N LEU A 51 -3.82 -4.29 3.43
CA LEU A 51 -4.89 -3.86 2.54
C LEU A 51 -6.16 -4.69 2.71
N PRO A 52 -7.36 -4.07 2.73
CA PRO A 52 -8.59 -4.83 2.63
C PRO A 52 -8.63 -5.56 1.27
N GLY A 53 -9.14 -6.80 1.23
CA GLY A 53 -9.11 -7.67 0.04
C GLY A 53 -9.76 -7.11 -1.25
N SER A 54 -10.45 -5.97 -1.16
CA SER A 54 -11.06 -5.20 -2.26
C SER A 54 -10.19 -4.02 -2.77
N ALA A 55 -8.98 -3.86 -2.25
CA ALA A 55 -7.99 -2.91 -2.75
C ALA A 55 -7.43 -3.44 -4.07
N VAL A 56 -8.05 -2.95 -5.14
CA VAL A 56 -7.63 -2.86 -6.55
C VAL A 56 -6.23 -3.40 -6.81
N ALA A 57 -6.17 -4.37 -7.73
CA ALA A 57 -5.02 -4.88 -8.45
C ALA A 57 -3.66 -4.50 -7.85
N VAL A 58 -2.99 -5.51 -7.28
CA VAL A 58 -1.65 -5.45 -6.71
C VAL A 58 -0.61 -4.72 -7.59
N SER A 59 -0.89 -4.51 -8.88
CA SER A 59 -0.11 -3.70 -9.81
C SER A 59 0.12 -2.23 -9.41
N GLY A 60 -0.53 -1.71 -8.37
CA GLY A 60 -0.26 -0.38 -7.82
C GLY A 60 0.39 -0.37 -6.44
N LEU A 61 0.49 -1.53 -5.76
CA LEU A 61 0.95 -1.62 -4.38
C LEU A 61 2.44 -1.32 -4.25
N LEU A 62 3.26 -1.91 -5.10
CA LEU A 62 4.70 -1.65 -5.08
C LEU A 62 5.02 -0.22 -5.55
N THR A 63 4.26 0.33 -6.51
CA THR A 63 4.36 1.76 -6.87
C THR A 63 4.05 2.65 -5.66
N ALA A 64 2.93 2.40 -4.98
CA ALA A 64 2.53 3.14 -3.79
C ALA A 64 3.58 3.04 -2.67
N TYR A 65 4.16 1.85 -2.48
CA TYR A 65 5.26 1.64 -1.54
C TYR A 65 6.50 2.45 -1.92
N GLN A 66 6.93 2.39 -3.18
CA GLN A 66 8.10 3.14 -3.67
C GLN A 66 7.89 4.66 -3.55
N GLU A 67 6.69 5.16 -3.84
CA GLU A 67 6.36 6.58 -3.65
C GLU A 67 6.36 6.96 -2.16
N ALA A 68 5.81 6.12 -1.29
CA ALA A 68 5.85 6.34 0.16
C ALA A 68 7.29 6.32 0.70
N GLU A 69 8.13 5.40 0.20
CA GLU A 69 9.55 5.31 0.56
C GLU A 69 10.28 6.61 0.17
N LYS A 70 10.13 7.08 -1.07
CA LYS A 70 10.73 8.34 -1.55
C LYS A 70 10.33 9.54 -0.68
N LEU A 71 9.06 9.61 -0.26
CA LEU A 71 8.57 10.71 0.58
C LEU A 71 9.08 10.66 2.02
N THR A 72 9.53 9.49 2.48
CA THR A 72 9.94 9.26 3.86
C THR A 72 11.45 9.07 4.04
N GLN A 73 12.21 8.89 2.95
CA GLN A 73 13.66 8.70 2.95
C GLN A 73 14.44 9.77 3.72
N ASN A 74 13.97 11.02 3.74
CA ASN A 74 14.63 12.13 4.44
C ASN A 74 13.96 12.48 5.78
N THR A 75 13.00 11.68 6.25
CA THR A 75 12.29 11.92 7.51
C THR A 75 12.99 11.15 8.63
N ASN A 76 13.70 11.86 9.50
CA ASN A 76 14.62 11.21 10.45
C ASN A 76 13.94 10.43 11.59
N THR A 77 12.66 10.64 11.92
CA THR A 77 12.05 9.84 13.01
C THR A 77 10.53 9.87 13.09
N PHE A 78 9.94 11.07 13.11
CA PHE A 78 8.50 11.23 13.34
C PHE A 78 7.91 12.34 12.47
N ILE A 79 6.62 12.21 12.16
CA ILE A 79 5.81 13.23 11.49
C ILE A 79 4.60 13.53 12.35
N VAL A 80 4.27 14.81 12.52
CA VAL A 80 3.09 15.22 13.29
C VAL A 80 1.82 14.98 12.49
N GLY A 81 0.73 14.56 13.15
CA GLY A 81 -0.53 14.25 12.47
C GLY A 81 -1.06 15.34 11.53
N SER A 82 -0.92 16.62 11.87
CA SER A 82 -1.26 17.73 10.97
C SER A 82 -0.39 17.78 9.73
N GLU A 83 0.92 17.54 9.85
CA GLU A 83 1.85 17.53 8.73
C GLU A 83 1.54 16.35 7.80
N LEU A 84 1.21 15.20 8.36
CA LEU A 84 0.82 14.02 7.57
C LEU A 84 -0.42 14.28 6.72
N VAL A 85 -1.44 14.95 7.27
CA VAL A 85 -2.63 15.34 6.50
C VAL A 85 -2.26 16.32 5.38
N GLU A 86 -1.31 17.21 5.63
CA GLU A 86 -0.83 18.15 4.62
C GLU A 86 -0.02 17.44 3.52
N ILE A 87 0.81 16.47 3.86
CA ILE A 87 1.50 15.61 2.87
C ILE A 87 0.48 14.91 1.98
N LEU A 88 -0.58 14.32 2.57
CA LEU A 88 -1.65 13.67 1.81
C LEU A 88 -2.31 14.62 0.80
N ARG A 89 -2.58 15.87 1.19
CA ARG A 89 -3.12 16.88 0.28
C ARG A 89 -2.15 17.24 -0.84
N ARG A 90 -0.86 17.45 -0.52
CA ARG A 90 0.18 17.77 -1.51
C ARG A 90 0.33 16.69 -2.59
N VAL A 91 0.14 15.43 -2.22
CA VAL A 91 0.14 14.31 -3.18
C VAL A 91 -1.21 14.12 -3.88
N GLY A 92 -2.15 15.04 -3.69
CA GLY A 92 -3.46 15.06 -4.34
C GLY A 92 -4.44 14.03 -3.78
N VAL A 93 -4.31 13.65 -2.51
CA VAL A 93 -5.22 12.73 -1.82
C VAL A 93 -6.04 13.47 -0.79
N CYS A 94 -7.31 13.73 -1.14
CA CYS A 94 -8.30 14.39 -0.27
C CYS A 94 -9.46 13.44 0.06
N PRO A 95 -9.24 12.42 0.92
CA PRO A 95 -10.28 11.47 1.28
C PRO A 95 -11.31 12.11 2.23
N HIS A 96 -12.54 11.58 2.22
CA HIS A 96 -13.55 11.97 3.21
C HIS A 96 -13.06 11.70 4.64
N ARG A 97 -13.53 12.49 5.63
CA ARG A 97 -13.10 12.41 7.03
C ARG A 97 -13.22 11.01 7.62
N THR A 98 -14.27 10.27 7.27
CA THR A 98 -14.48 8.87 7.72
C THR A 98 -13.43 7.92 7.17
N THR A 99 -13.02 8.08 5.91
CA THR A 99 -11.96 7.29 5.28
C THR A 99 -10.62 7.56 5.98
N LEU A 100 -10.29 8.83 6.20
CA LEU A 100 -9.09 9.22 6.91
C LEU A 100 -9.05 8.61 8.33
N SER A 101 -10.14 8.74 9.07
CA SER A 101 -10.26 8.16 10.42
C SER A 101 -10.07 6.65 10.43
N ARG A 102 -10.64 5.92 9.45
CA ARG A 102 -10.44 4.47 9.32
C ARG A 102 -8.97 4.11 9.09
N TRP A 103 -8.27 4.80 8.19
CA TRP A 103 -6.86 4.54 7.93
C TRP A 103 -5.99 4.77 9.16
N PHE A 104 -6.19 5.90 9.85
CA PHE A 104 -5.45 6.17 11.09
C PHE A 104 -5.76 5.18 12.20
N ASN A 105 -7.00 4.68 12.31
CA ASN A 105 -7.35 3.61 13.26
C ASN A 105 -6.61 2.31 12.94
N GLN A 106 -6.55 1.92 11.67
CA GLN A 106 -5.85 0.70 11.23
C GLN A 106 -4.35 0.75 11.50
N VAL A 107 -3.72 1.90 11.29
CA VAL A 107 -2.26 2.01 11.33
C VAL A 107 -1.73 2.42 12.70
N ALA A 108 -2.44 3.30 13.40
CA ALA A 108 -1.88 3.97 14.58
C ALA A 108 -2.88 4.15 15.73
N ASN A 109 -3.99 3.40 15.72
CA ASN A 109 -5.06 3.50 16.72
C ASN A 109 -5.66 4.92 16.83
N GLY A 110 -5.82 5.57 15.68
CA GLY A 110 -6.60 6.79 15.53
C GLY A 110 -5.80 8.04 15.19
N TYR A 111 -6.53 9.02 14.66
CA TYR A 111 -5.98 10.31 14.28
C TYR A 111 -5.95 11.26 15.49
N LYS A 112 -4.78 11.84 15.75
CA LYS A 112 -4.59 12.93 16.70
C LYS A 112 -3.69 13.97 16.04
N ARG A 113 -4.18 15.22 15.97
CA ARG A 113 -3.52 16.33 15.26
C ARG A 113 -2.06 16.52 15.67
N ASN A 114 -1.80 16.52 16.99
CA ASN A 114 -0.48 16.81 17.56
C ASN A 114 0.31 15.56 17.94
N ARG A 115 -0.16 14.36 17.56
CA ARG A 115 0.56 13.12 17.83
C ARG A 115 1.67 12.94 16.81
N GLN A 116 2.81 12.46 17.30
CA GLN A 116 3.91 12.00 16.47
C GLN A 116 3.63 10.59 15.96
N TYR A 117 3.74 10.41 14.65
CA TYR A 117 3.63 9.13 13.96
C TYR A 117 5.02 8.72 13.49
N SER A 118 5.42 7.48 13.76
CA SER A 118 6.66 6.92 13.23
C SER A 118 6.63 6.86 11.71
N VAL A 119 7.82 6.81 11.11
CA VAL A 119 7.98 6.65 9.66
C VAL A 119 7.20 5.44 9.13
N GLU A 120 7.18 4.32 9.84
CA GLU A 120 6.42 3.13 9.44
C GLU A 120 4.91 3.35 9.38
N HIS A 121 4.35 4.10 10.36
CA HIS A 121 2.94 4.48 10.31
C HIS A 121 2.67 5.42 9.12
N VAL A 122 3.58 6.36 8.86
CA VAL A 122 3.45 7.30 7.74
C VAL A 122 3.49 6.56 6.41
N LYS A 123 4.46 5.67 6.21
CA LYS A 123 4.57 4.84 5.00
C LYS A 123 3.30 4.05 4.76
N SER A 124 2.78 3.38 5.80
CA SER A 124 1.54 2.62 5.72
C SER A 124 0.34 3.48 5.31
N LEU A 125 0.24 4.70 5.85
CA LEU A 125 -0.83 5.65 5.52
C LEU A 125 -0.70 6.19 4.09
N LEU A 126 0.51 6.49 3.63
CA LEU A 126 0.78 6.92 2.25
C LEU A 126 0.42 5.82 1.25
N ILE A 127 0.76 4.56 1.54
CA ILE A 127 0.40 3.41 0.69
C ILE A 127 -1.12 3.30 0.54
N LEU A 128 -1.86 3.37 1.65
CA LEU A 128 -3.34 3.37 1.63
C LEU A 128 -3.89 4.53 0.80
N ALA A 129 -3.28 5.72 0.93
CA ALA A 129 -3.68 6.91 0.20
C ALA A 129 -3.43 6.80 -1.32
N PHE A 130 -2.27 6.31 -1.74
CA PHE A 130 -1.96 6.13 -3.16
C PHE A 130 -2.83 5.07 -3.82
N LEU A 131 -3.11 3.97 -3.12
CA LEU A 131 -4.05 2.95 -3.60
C LEU A 131 -5.47 3.50 -3.73
N TYR A 132 -5.91 4.30 -2.76
CA TYR A 132 -7.19 4.99 -2.83
C TYR A 132 -7.27 5.92 -4.04
N LYS A 133 -6.20 6.71 -4.29
CA LYS A 133 -6.08 7.58 -5.47
C LYS A 133 -6.18 6.77 -6.76
N ALA A 134 -5.44 5.67 -6.87
CA ALA A 134 -5.46 4.78 -8.03
C ALA A 134 -6.85 4.19 -8.28
N LYS A 135 -7.54 3.75 -7.22
CA LYS A 135 -8.92 3.23 -7.30
C LYS A 135 -9.91 4.29 -7.81
N MET A 136 -9.80 5.52 -7.31
CA MET A 136 -10.67 6.62 -7.75
C MET A 136 -10.43 6.98 -9.21
N LEU A 137 -9.17 6.98 -9.67
CA LEU A 137 -8.83 7.22 -11.08
C LEU A 137 -9.42 6.16 -12.01
N GLN A 138 -9.33 4.88 -11.66
CA GLN A 138 -9.94 3.80 -12.46
C GLN A 138 -11.46 3.91 -12.54
N LYS A 139 -12.12 4.23 -11.41
CA LYS A 139 -13.57 4.43 -11.37
C LYS A 139 -14.00 5.59 -12.26
N THR A 140 -13.25 6.69 -12.27
CA THR A 140 -13.53 7.84 -13.14
C THR A 140 -13.35 7.48 -14.61
N ARG A 141 -12.29 6.77 -14.98
CA ARG A 141 -12.07 6.32 -16.37
C ARG A 141 -13.21 5.44 -16.90
N SER A 142 -13.62 4.45 -16.10
CA SER A 142 -14.70 3.52 -16.49
C SER A 142 -16.03 4.26 -16.76
N LYS A 143 -16.37 5.25 -15.92
CA LYS A 143 -17.57 6.08 -16.09
C LYS A 143 -17.54 6.97 -17.34
N ILE A 144 -16.35 7.43 -17.75
CA ILE A 144 -16.19 8.24 -18.97
C ILE A 144 -16.39 7.36 -20.21
N GLU A 145 -15.83 6.15 -20.21
CA GLU A 145 -16.01 5.17 -21.31
C GLU A 145 -17.47 4.73 -21.47
N GLU A 146 -18.22 4.54 -20.38
CA GLU A 146 -19.65 4.22 -20.42
C GLU A 146 -20.53 5.37 -20.93
N ARG A 147 -20.12 6.63 -20.76
CA ARG A 147 -20.86 7.81 -21.23
C ARG A 147 -20.61 8.17 -22.70
N ASN A 148 -19.49 7.69 -23.26
CA ASN A 148 -19.09 7.95 -24.64
C ASN A 148 -19.48 6.79 -25.59
N LYS A 149 -20.21 5.79 -25.07
CA LYS A 149 -20.90 4.76 -25.83
C LYS A 149 -22.37 5.12 -25.97
#